data_AF-A0A090S682-F1
#
_entry.id   AF-A0A090S682-F1
#
_cell.length_a   1.000
_cell.length_b   1.000
_cell.length_c   1.000
_cell.angle_alpha   90.00
_cell.angle_beta   90.00
_cell.angle_gamma   90.00
#
_symmetry.space_group_name_H-M   'P 1'
#
loop_
_entity.id
_entity.type
_entity.pdbx_description
1 polymer ?
#
loop_
_entity_poly.entity_id
_entity_poly.type
_entity_poly.pdbx_seq_one_letter_code
_entity_poly.pdbx_strand_id
1 'polypeptide(L)'
;MDNNDIELAKMLLPDLPLNVISDKLEVPLHLLAQEVLDCDFELSESVFTKRLAAKRIRLGEDSIERFCPRCEEYYPLVEEFWHRTRSQIGGAHSMCKGCERERKSKMRRAQGMKPYKLHH
;
A
#
# COMPACT_ATOMS: atom_id res chain seq x y z
N MET A 1 -14.25 14.81 -7.66
CA MET A 1 -13.71 15.51 -6.51
C MET A 1 -12.93 16.69 -7.04
N ASP A 2 -13.23 17.89 -6.57
CA ASP A 2 -12.49 19.07 -7.01
C ASP A 2 -11.23 19.27 -6.14
N ASN A 3 -10.37 20.21 -6.53
CA ASN A 3 -9.14 20.47 -5.81
C ASN A 3 -9.38 21.06 -4.40
N ASN A 4 -10.53 21.66 -4.16
CA ASN A 4 -10.87 22.26 -2.87
C ASN A 4 -11.21 21.17 -1.84
N ASP A 5 -11.91 20.11 -2.26
CA ASP A 5 -12.19 18.94 -1.41
C ASP A 5 -10.90 18.27 -0.91
N ILE A 6 -9.90 18.12 -1.79
CA ILE A 6 -8.60 17.51 -1.45
C ILE A 6 -7.87 18.34 -0.41
N GLU A 7 -7.77 19.64 -0.62
CA GLU A 7 -7.07 20.54 0.30
C GLU A 7 -7.78 20.62 1.65
N LEU A 8 -9.11 20.65 1.65
CA LEU A 8 -9.89 20.58 2.88
C LEU A 8 -9.66 19.27 3.63
N ALA A 9 -9.62 18.14 2.93
CA ALA A 9 -9.35 16.85 3.54
C ALA A 9 -7.93 16.76 4.15
N LYS A 10 -6.90 17.29 3.45
CA LYS A 10 -5.53 17.40 3.99
C LYS A 10 -5.48 18.22 5.28
N MET A 11 -6.23 19.32 5.34
CA MET A 11 -6.29 20.17 6.54
C MET A 11 -7.00 19.49 7.71
N LEU A 12 -8.00 18.65 7.45
CA LEU A 12 -8.78 17.97 8.49
C LEU A 12 -8.15 16.65 8.97
N LEU A 13 -7.31 16.03 8.15
CA LEU A 13 -6.66 14.74 8.42
C LEU A 13 -5.95 14.62 9.79
N PRO A 14 -5.24 15.66 10.28
CA PRO A 14 -4.57 15.58 11.58
C PRO A 14 -5.55 15.43 12.75
N ASP A 15 -6.78 15.93 12.61
CA ASP A 15 -7.77 16.02 13.69
C ASP A 15 -8.91 15.01 13.54
N LEU A 16 -9.15 14.50 12.33
CA LEU A 16 -10.29 13.64 12.01
C LEU A 16 -9.85 12.43 11.18
N PRO A 17 -10.39 11.23 11.49
CA PRO A 17 -10.07 10.04 10.71
C PRO A 17 -10.70 10.15 9.31
N LEU A 18 -9.98 9.63 8.31
CA LEU A 18 -10.34 9.82 6.90
C LEU A 18 -11.74 9.31 6.53
N ASN A 19 -12.25 8.28 7.21
CA ASN A 19 -13.62 7.81 7.00
C ASN A 19 -14.67 8.86 7.41
N VAL A 20 -14.43 9.61 8.49
CA VAL A 20 -15.33 10.70 8.92
C VAL A 20 -15.25 11.85 7.93
N ILE A 21 -14.06 12.18 7.44
CA ILE A 21 -13.88 13.23 6.42
C ILE A 21 -14.61 12.84 5.12
N SER A 22 -14.44 11.59 4.67
CA SER A 22 -15.14 11.02 3.51
C SER A 22 -16.65 11.14 3.63
N ASP A 23 -17.22 10.78 4.79
CA ASP A 23 -18.67 10.91 5.05
C ASP A 23 -19.12 12.38 5.02
N LYS A 24 -18.31 13.31 5.53
CA LYS A 24 -18.65 14.75 5.61
C LYS A 24 -18.56 15.46 4.27
N LEU A 25 -17.62 15.07 3.42
CA LEU A 25 -17.43 15.64 2.09
C LEU A 25 -18.27 14.93 1.02
N GLU A 26 -18.99 13.86 1.39
CA GLU A 26 -19.75 13.00 0.47
C GLU A 26 -18.87 12.44 -0.68
N VAL A 27 -17.57 12.28 -0.41
CA VAL A 27 -16.59 11.73 -1.35
C VAL A 27 -16.34 10.27 -1.03
N PRO A 28 -16.32 9.35 -2.01
CA PRO A 28 -15.96 7.96 -1.78
C PRO A 28 -14.58 7.81 -1.12
N LEU A 29 -14.51 7.08 0.00
CA LEU A 29 -13.30 6.91 0.80
C LEU A 29 -12.09 6.44 -0.01
N HIS A 30 -12.30 5.56 -1.00
CA HIS A 30 -11.21 5.02 -1.82
C HIS A 30 -10.55 6.07 -2.72
N LEU A 31 -11.30 7.08 -3.18
CA LEU A 31 -10.76 8.18 -3.97
C LEU A 31 -10.03 9.14 -3.04
N LEU A 32 -10.67 9.51 -1.94
CA LEU A 32 -10.08 10.42 -0.97
C LEU A 32 -8.75 9.88 -0.42
N ALA A 33 -8.70 8.59 -0.08
CA ALA A 33 -7.48 7.94 0.39
C ALA A 33 -6.35 7.95 -0.64
N GLN A 34 -6.64 7.74 -1.93
CA GLN A 34 -5.60 7.70 -2.97
C GLN A 34 -5.08 9.09 -3.36
N GLU A 35 -5.83 10.15 -3.07
CA GLU A 35 -5.45 11.53 -3.39
C GLU A 35 -4.74 12.23 -2.23
N VAL A 36 -5.06 11.83 -1.00
CA VAL A 36 -4.60 12.51 0.22
C VAL A 36 -3.46 11.73 0.90
N LEU A 37 -3.42 10.40 0.77
CA LEU A 37 -2.39 9.56 1.37
C LEU A 37 -1.41 9.06 0.31
N ASP A 38 -0.16 8.87 0.71
CA ASP A 38 0.88 8.33 -0.15
C ASP A 38 0.54 6.89 -0.60
N CYS A 39 0.46 6.71 -1.92
CA CYS A 39 0.21 5.42 -2.57
C CYS A 39 0.67 5.45 -4.04
N ASP A 40 1.59 4.56 -4.41
CA ASP A 40 2.08 4.44 -5.81
C ASP A 40 1.25 3.46 -6.66
N PHE A 41 0.22 2.86 -6.08
CA PHE A 41 -0.57 1.80 -6.68
C PHE A 41 -2.04 2.18 -6.77
N GLU A 42 -2.57 2.17 -7.99
CA GLU A 42 -3.99 2.39 -8.22
C GLU A 42 -4.82 1.20 -7.70
N LEU A 43 -5.77 1.51 -6.83
CA LEU A 43 -6.75 0.58 -6.28
C LEU A 43 -8.14 0.96 -6.76
N SER A 44 -8.80 0.06 -7.48
CA SER A 44 -10.24 0.22 -7.73
C SER A 44 -11.01 0.17 -6.42
N GLU A 45 -12.18 0.82 -6.38
CA GLU A 45 -13.07 0.83 -5.22
C GLU A 45 -13.30 -0.57 -4.64
N SER A 46 -13.66 -1.52 -5.51
CA SER A 46 -13.93 -2.90 -5.12
C SER A 46 -12.73 -3.58 -4.45
N VAL A 47 -11.51 -3.29 -4.91
CA VAL A 47 -10.27 -3.85 -4.37
C VAL A 47 -9.92 -3.19 -3.05
N PHE A 48 -10.04 -1.87 -2.98
CA PHE A 48 -9.81 -1.09 -1.78
C PHE A 48 -10.74 -1.57 -0.65
N THR A 49 -12.05 -1.53 -0.87
CA THR A 49 -13.05 -1.92 0.13
C THR A 49 -12.87 -3.35 0.59
N LYS A 50 -12.66 -4.29 -0.34
CA LYS A 50 -12.41 -5.71 -0.01
C LYS A 50 -11.16 -5.89 0.85
N ARG A 51 -10.07 -5.20 0.52
CA ARG A 51 -8.81 -5.31 1.27
C ARG A 51 -8.90 -4.63 2.64
N LEU A 52 -9.59 -3.50 2.73
CA LEU A 52 -9.78 -2.79 3.99
C LEU A 52 -10.59 -3.65 4.97
N ALA A 53 -11.72 -4.21 4.50
CA ALA A 53 -12.53 -5.14 5.30
C ALA A 53 -11.76 -6.40 5.71
N ALA A 54 -10.89 -6.92 4.84
CA ALA A 54 -10.04 -8.08 5.13
C ALA A 54 -8.77 -7.75 5.93
N LYS A 55 -8.58 -6.50 6.39
CA LYS A 55 -7.36 -6.02 7.07
C LYS A 55 -6.08 -6.35 6.27
N ARG A 56 -6.17 -6.31 4.94
CA ARG A 56 -5.03 -6.44 4.02
C ARG A 56 -4.45 -5.09 3.65
N ILE A 57 -5.23 -4.03 3.83
CA ILE A 57 -4.76 -2.65 3.89
C ILE A 57 -5.33 -1.97 5.13
N ARG A 58 -4.68 -0.89 5.57
CA ARG A 58 -5.20 0.06 6.55
C ARG A 58 -4.81 1.48 6.12
N LEU A 59 -5.51 2.46 6.67
CA LEU A 59 -5.21 3.87 6.48
C LEU A 59 -4.25 4.27 7.60
N GLY A 60 -2.99 4.55 7.23
CA GLY A 60 -1.98 5.09 8.14
C GLY A 60 -2.18 6.58 8.34
N GLU A 61 -1.20 7.21 8.98
CA GLU A 61 -1.19 8.67 9.22
C GLU A 61 -0.98 9.44 7.91
N ASP A 62 -0.04 8.97 7.09
CA ASP A 62 0.43 9.63 5.87
C ASP A 62 0.24 8.78 4.60
N SER A 63 -0.04 7.49 4.74
CA SER A 63 0.00 6.53 3.63
C SER A 63 -1.10 5.46 3.70
N ILE A 64 -1.43 4.90 2.54
CA ILE A 64 -2.19 3.64 2.50
C ILE A 64 -1.20 2.53 2.80
N GLU A 65 -1.37 1.81 3.90
CA GLU A 65 -0.45 0.74 4.27
C GLU A 65 -1.03 -0.64 3.92
N ARG A 66 -0.18 -1.54 3.43
CA ARG A 66 -0.54 -2.92 3.07
C ARG A 66 0.13 -3.92 4.01
N PHE A 67 -0.61 -4.97 4.36
CA PHE A 67 -0.11 -6.07 5.18
C PHE A 67 0.74 -7.05 4.38
N CYS A 68 1.94 -7.36 4.86
CA CYS A 68 2.77 -8.43 4.33
C CYS A 68 2.50 -9.75 5.08
N PRO A 69 2.01 -10.81 4.40
CA PRO A 69 1.69 -12.08 5.06
C PRO A 69 2.91 -12.91 5.47
N ARG A 70 4.12 -12.45 5.17
CA ARG A 70 5.36 -13.20 5.45
C ARG A 70 6.06 -12.74 6.72
N CYS A 71 6.15 -11.42 6.92
CA CYS A 71 6.69 -10.84 8.15
C CYS A 71 5.60 -10.31 9.08
N GLU A 72 4.33 -10.35 8.66
CA GLU A 72 3.16 -9.96 9.46
C GLU A 72 3.14 -8.48 9.87
N GLU A 73 3.81 -7.64 9.09
CA GLU A 73 3.88 -6.19 9.30
C GLU A 73 3.12 -5.43 8.19
N TYR A 74 2.71 -4.20 8.53
CA TYR A 74 2.17 -3.24 7.57
C TYR A 74 3.29 -2.34 7.08
N TYR A 75 3.30 -2.05 5.78
CA TYR A 75 4.20 -1.08 5.17
C TYR A 75 3.44 -0.17 4.22
N PRO A 76 3.89 1.08 4.02
CA PRO A 76 3.34 1.98 3.01
C PRO A 76 3.23 1.28 1.65
N LEU A 77 2.08 1.42 0.99
CA LEU A 77 1.80 0.87 -0.33
C LEU A 77 2.44 1.76 -1.39
N VAL A 78 3.76 1.87 -1.33
CA VAL A 78 4.62 2.62 -2.24
C VAL A 78 5.67 1.69 -2.82
N GLU A 79 6.25 2.07 -3.95
CA GLU A 79 7.21 1.28 -4.68
C GLU A 79 8.43 0.95 -3.85
N GLU A 80 8.81 1.78 -2.87
CA GLU A 80 9.94 1.51 -1.99
C GLU A 80 9.80 0.14 -1.30
N PHE A 81 8.61 -0.20 -0.80
CA PHE A 81 8.35 -1.42 -0.03
C PHE A 81 7.80 -2.59 -0.86
N TRP A 82 7.21 -2.31 -2.04
CA TRP A 82 6.50 -3.31 -2.84
C TRP A 82 7.03 -3.40 -4.27
N HIS A 83 7.12 -4.62 -4.81
CA HIS A 83 7.42 -4.80 -6.23
C HIS A 83 6.17 -4.54 -7.09
N ARG A 84 6.31 -3.75 -8.15
CA ARG A 84 5.30 -3.68 -9.22
C ARG A 84 5.18 -5.04 -9.93
N THR A 85 3.95 -5.46 -10.18
CA THR A 85 3.64 -6.67 -10.94
C THR A 85 2.30 -6.52 -11.66
N ARG A 86 2.26 -6.95 -12.92
CA ARG A 86 1.03 -6.95 -13.74
C ARG A 86 0.10 -8.11 -13.39
N SER A 87 0.61 -9.15 -12.73
CA SER A 87 -0.16 -10.36 -12.43
C SER A 87 -1.06 -10.23 -11.20
N GLN A 88 -0.90 -9.17 -10.40
CA GLN A 88 -1.69 -8.95 -9.20
C GLN A 88 -2.66 -7.79 -9.40
N ILE A 89 -3.89 -7.98 -8.94
CA ILE A 89 -4.89 -6.93 -8.91
C ILE A 89 -4.36 -5.76 -8.05
N GLY A 90 -4.39 -4.54 -8.58
CA GLY A 90 -3.82 -3.36 -7.93
C GLY A 90 -2.30 -3.26 -7.97
N GLY A 91 -1.62 -3.99 -8.87
CA GLY A 91 -0.25 -3.71 -9.27
C GLY A 91 0.88 -4.06 -8.29
N ALA A 92 0.59 -4.31 -7.01
CA ALA A 92 1.59 -4.61 -5.97
C ALA A 92 1.68 -6.12 -5.67
N HIS A 93 2.90 -6.62 -5.57
CA HIS A 93 3.21 -8.00 -5.18
C HIS A 93 2.60 -8.37 -3.82
N SER A 94 2.41 -9.67 -3.56
CA SER A 94 1.75 -10.15 -2.34
C SER A 94 2.61 -10.04 -1.07
N MET A 95 3.93 -9.92 -1.23
CA MET A 95 4.91 -9.80 -0.15
C MET A 95 5.81 -8.58 -0.37
N CYS A 96 6.30 -7.98 0.70
CA CYS A 96 7.23 -6.86 0.65
C CYS A 96 8.56 -7.26 -0.01
N LYS A 97 9.30 -6.27 -0.52
CA LYS A 97 10.61 -6.48 -1.16
C LYS A 97 11.60 -7.23 -0.25
N GLY A 98 11.60 -6.95 1.05
CA GLY A 98 12.46 -7.61 2.03
C GLY A 98 12.23 -9.13 2.05
N CYS A 99 10.97 -9.54 2.22
CA CYS A 99 10.57 -10.94 2.21
C CYS A 99 10.83 -11.63 0.86
N GLU A 100 10.57 -10.93 -0.25
CA GLU A 100 10.81 -11.49 -1.59
C GLU A 100 12.30 -11.69 -1.87
N ARG A 101 13.16 -10.76 -1.43
CA ARG A 101 14.62 -10.89 -1.50
C ARG A 101 15.12 -12.09 -0.71
N GLU A 102 14.60 -12.30 0.50
CA GLU A 102 14.95 -13.45 1.33
C GLU A 102 14.53 -14.78 0.66
N ARG A 103 13.31 -14.83 0.13
CA ARG A 103 12.78 -16.00 -0.61
C ARG A 103 13.68 -16.35 -1.80
N LYS A 104 14.01 -15.37 -2.63
CA LYS A 104 14.92 -15.55 -3.78
C LYS A 104 16.31 -16.04 -3.35
N SER A 105 16.86 -15.48 -2.27
CA SER A 105 18.16 -15.90 -1.71
C SER A 105 18.14 -17.37 -1.28
N LYS A 106 17.09 -17.80 -0.56
CA LYS A 106 16.90 -19.19 -0.14
C LYS A 106 16.77 -20.15 -1.32
N MET A 107 15.98 -19.80 -2.34
CA MET A 107 15.83 -20.61 -3.55
C MET A 107 17.16 -20.79 -4.29
N ARG A 108 17.94 -19.71 -4.44
CA ARG A 108 19.25 -19.77 -5.11
C ARG A 108 20.25 -20.63 -4.35
N ARG A 109 20.28 -20.56 -3.02
CA ARG A 109 21.10 -21.44 -2.18
C ARG A 109 20.71 -22.90 -2.35
N ALA A 110 19.41 -23.21 -2.37
CA ALA A 110 18.92 -24.55 -2.61
C ALA A 110 19.29 -25.09 -4.01
N GLN A 111 19.45 -24.20 -4.99
CA GLN A 111 19.90 -24.52 -6.36
C GLN A 111 21.43 -24.49 -6.54
N GLY A 112 22.22 -24.32 -5.47
CA GLY A 112 23.69 -24.26 -5.55
C GLY A 112 24.25 -23.00 -6.24
N MET A 113 23.44 -21.96 -6.44
CA MET A 113 23.90 -20.72 -7.07
C MET A 113 24.63 -19.80 -6.07
N LYS A 114 25.75 -19.22 -6.49
CA LYS A 114 26.57 -18.28 -5.66
C LYS A 114 25.78 -17.01 -5.28
N PRO A 115 25.94 -16.48 -4.05
CA PRO A 115 25.29 -15.23 -3.63
C PRO A 115 25.75 -14.03 -4.47
N TYR A 116 24.89 -13.02 -4.59
CA TYR A 116 25.25 -11.77 -5.27
C TYR A 116 26.33 -11.04 -4.47
N LYS A 117 27.33 -10.47 -5.14
CA LYS A 117 28.21 -9.46 -4.52
C LYS A 117 27.42 -8.17 -4.41
N LEU A 118 27.18 -7.69 -3.18
CA LEU A 118 26.68 -6.34 -2.95
C LEU A 118 27.83 -5.38 -3.28
N HIS A 119 27.69 -4.62 -4.37
CA HIS A 119 28.53 -3.45 -4.59
C HIS A 119 27.90 -2.33 -3.75
N HIS A 120 28.58 -1.97 -2.66
CA HIS A 120 28.32 -0.76 -1.88
C HIS A 120 28.87 0.46 -2.61
#